data_AF-A0A822B807-F1
#
_entry.id   AF-A0A822B807-F1
#
_cell.length_a   1.000
_cell.length_b   1.000
_cell.length_c   1.000
_cell.angle_alpha   90.00
_cell.angle_beta   90.00
_cell.angle_gamma   90.00
#
_symmetry.space_group_name_H-M   'P 1'
#
loop_
_entity.id
_entity.type
_entity.pdbx_description
1 polymer ?
#
loop_
_entity_poly.entity_id
_entity_poly.type
_entity_poly.pdbx_seq_one_letter_code
_entity_poly.pdbx_strand_id
1 'polypeptide(L)'
;MQENILPGRVSEKWATTNSVHHLYGRSKTVIVQRLTTLQQQLQEASQALQEFGNPSLPQCLSEMNHPLDITTMSAMITAVVGKGQHKLKQQFEYNKKMLKLDSTDHRSVQYVYDLKPNKQQIRSIRNI
;
A
#
# COMPACT_ATOMS: atom_id res chain seq x y z
N MET A 1 36.20 0.95 17.56
CA MET A 1 35.56 -0.31 17.13
C MET A 1 35.29 -0.21 15.64
N GLN A 2 36.01 -0.96 14.80
CA GLN A 2 35.73 -0.99 13.36
C GLN A 2 34.46 -1.81 13.13
N GLU A 3 33.42 -1.16 12.60
CA GLU A 3 32.20 -1.85 12.20
C GLU A 3 32.56 -2.83 11.08
N ASN A 4 32.37 -4.14 11.32
CA ASN A 4 32.76 -5.22 10.43
C ASN A 4 31.76 -5.31 9.25
N ILE A 5 31.75 -4.26 8.44
CA ILE A 5 30.88 -4.03 7.29
C ILE A 5 31.50 -4.70 6.06
N LEU A 6 30.68 -5.06 5.08
CA LEU A 6 31.13 -5.59 3.81
C LEU A 6 32.06 -4.58 3.08
N PRO A 7 33.11 -5.06 2.39
CA PRO A 7 33.99 -4.20 1.61
C PRO A 7 33.19 -3.41 0.57
N GLY A 8 33.53 -2.13 0.40
CA GLY A 8 32.83 -1.21 -0.50
C GLY A 8 31.55 -0.57 0.07
N ARG A 9 31.25 -0.80 1.35
CA ARG A 9 30.11 -0.19 2.05
C ARG A 9 30.55 0.58 3.30
N VAL A 10 29.70 1.50 3.75
CA VAL A 10 29.95 2.38 4.90
C VAL A 10 28.89 2.19 5.99
N SER A 11 29.19 2.69 7.19
CA SER A 11 28.27 2.65 8.32
C SER A 11 27.02 3.49 8.06
N GLU A 12 25.93 3.13 8.73
CA GLU A 12 24.65 3.85 8.63
C GLU A 12 24.79 5.31 9.05
N LYS A 13 25.54 5.53 10.15
CA LYS A 13 25.80 6.86 10.69
C LYS A 13 26.55 7.71 9.66
N TRP A 14 27.60 7.15 9.05
CA TRP A 14 28.37 7.88 8.05
C TRP A 14 27.55 8.14 6.78
N ALA A 15 26.80 7.15 6.30
CA ALA A 15 25.94 7.30 5.12
C ALA A 15 24.88 8.39 5.32
N THR A 16 24.27 8.45 6.51
CA THR A 16 23.25 9.44 6.86
C THR A 16 23.84 10.83 7.02
N THR A 17 24.98 10.96 7.71
CA THR A 17 25.67 12.25 7.87
C THR A 17 26.09 12.85 6.53
N ASN A 18 26.47 12.02 5.56
CA ASN A 18 26.92 12.47 4.23
C ASN A 18 25.84 12.37 3.15
N SER A 19 24.58 12.09 3.50
CA SER A 19 23.44 11.96 2.56
C SER A 19 23.68 10.96 1.40
N VAL A 20 24.47 9.91 1.65
CA VAL A 20 24.84 8.87 0.66
C VAL A 20 24.32 7.49 1.08
N HIS A 21 23.01 7.40 1.30
CA HIS A 21 22.33 6.20 1.80
C HIS A 21 22.58 4.94 0.96
N HIS A 22 22.84 5.08 -0.34
CA HIS A 22 23.10 3.95 -1.24
C HIS A 22 24.43 3.23 -0.97
N LEU A 23 25.36 3.87 -0.24
CA LEU A 23 26.64 3.26 0.17
C LEU A 23 26.55 2.47 1.47
N TYR A 24 25.42 2.54 2.17
CA TYR A 24 25.21 1.85 3.43
C TYR A 24 25.34 0.33 3.29
N GLY A 25 26.06 -0.29 4.23
CA GLY A 25 26.17 -1.74 4.37
C GLY A 25 25.85 -2.18 5.79
N ARG A 26 25.13 -3.30 5.90
CA ARG A 26 24.86 -3.93 7.20
C ARG A 26 26.12 -4.64 7.71
N SER A 27 26.25 -4.72 9.04
CA SER A 27 27.29 -5.53 9.68
C SER A 27 27.21 -6.99 9.24
N LYS A 28 28.37 -7.64 9.06
CA LYS A 28 28.45 -9.09 8.77
C LYS A 28 27.68 -9.92 9.79
N THR A 29 27.69 -9.54 11.07
CA THR A 29 26.96 -10.26 12.13
C THR A 29 25.46 -10.31 11.87
N VAL A 30 24.87 -9.19 11.45
CA VAL A 30 23.44 -9.09 11.12
C VAL A 30 23.11 -9.91 9.87
N ILE A 31 24.01 -9.93 8.89
CA ILE A 31 23.84 -10.73 7.67
C ILE A 31 23.87 -12.22 8.01
N VAL A 32 24.83 -12.67 8.81
CA VAL A 32 24.95 -14.06 9.25
C VAL A 32 23.71 -14.48 10.06
N GLN A 33 23.26 -13.67 11.01
CA GLN A 33 22.04 -13.93 11.78
C GLN A 33 20.81 -14.08 10.86
N ARG A 34 20.67 -13.22 9.87
CA ARG A 34 19.56 -13.32 8.89
C ARG A 34 19.63 -14.59 8.07
N LEU A 35 20.82 -15.00 7.64
CA LEU A 35 21.02 -16.25 6.90
C LEU A 35 20.61 -17.46 7.75
N THR A 36 21.00 -17.50 9.03
CA THR A 36 20.61 -18.58 9.94
C THR A 36 19.11 -18.62 10.17
N THR A 37 18.45 -17.46 10.34
CA THR A 37 17.00 -17.41 10.50
C THR A 37 16.27 -17.90 9.24
N LEU A 38 16.73 -17.50 8.06
CA LEU A 38 16.13 -17.96 6.80
C LEU A 38 16.29 -19.47 6.60
N GLN A 39 17.44 -20.03 6.97
CA GLN A 39 17.67 -21.47 6.90
C GLN A 39 16.73 -22.22 7.85
N GLN A 40 16.55 -21.74 9.08
CA GLN A 40 15.63 -22.32 10.05
C GLN A 40 14.18 -22.27 9.54
N GLN A 41 13.73 -21.13 9.01
CA GLN A 41 12.38 -20.98 8.44
C GLN A 41 12.14 -21.91 7.25
N LEU A 42 13.14 -22.09 6.40
CA LEU A 42 13.06 -23.02 5.27
C LEU A 42 12.94 -24.46 5.78
N GLN A 43 13.71 -24.83 6.80
CA GLN A 43 13.64 -26.15 7.41
C GLN A 43 12.27 -26.40 8.05
N GLU A 44 11.74 -25.45 8.83
CA GLU A 44 10.40 -25.53 9.43
C GLU A 44 9.30 -25.66 8.36
N ALA A 45 9.36 -24.87 7.28
CA ALA A 45 8.42 -24.97 6.18
C ALA A 45 8.52 -26.33 5.47
N SER A 46 9.73 -26.86 5.28
CA SER A 46 9.93 -28.18 4.67
C SER A 46 9.37 -29.32 5.52
N GLN A 47 9.54 -29.24 6.85
CA GLN A 47 8.99 -30.20 7.81
C GLN A 47 7.47 -30.13 7.82
N ALA A 48 6.89 -28.93 7.87
CA ALA A 48 5.45 -28.73 7.78
C ALA A 48 4.88 -29.34 6.49
N LEU A 49 5.53 -29.13 5.34
CA LEU A 49 5.09 -29.73 4.07
C LEU A 49 5.17 -31.26 4.08
N GLN A 50 6.19 -31.85 4.72
CA GLN A 50 6.30 -33.30 4.89
C GLN A 50 5.22 -33.84 5.83
N GLU A 51 4.91 -33.12 6.91
CA GLU A 51 3.83 -33.47 7.84
C GLU A 51 2.45 -33.41 7.16
N PHE A 52 2.21 -32.42 6.30
CA PHE A 52 1.01 -32.35 5.44
C PHE A 52 0.97 -33.44 4.37
N GLY A 53 2.13 -33.92 3.91
CA GLY A 53 2.24 -35.04 2.98
C GLY A 53 2.01 -36.42 3.60
N ASN A 54 1.80 -36.51 4.92
CA ASN A 54 1.48 -37.77 5.57
C ASN A 54 0.10 -38.32 5.13
N PRO A 55 -0.03 -39.66 5.01
CA PRO A 55 -1.23 -40.33 4.47
C PRO A 55 -2.48 -40.25 5.36
N SER A 56 -2.48 -39.44 6.40
CA SER A 56 -3.67 -39.14 7.22
C SER A 56 -4.58 -38.08 6.58
N LEU A 57 -4.08 -37.27 5.65
CA LEU A 57 -4.88 -36.26 4.95
C LEU A 57 -6.02 -36.87 4.09
N PRO A 58 -5.81 -37.97 3.34
CA PRO A 58 -6.89 -38.69 2.66
C PRO A 58 -8.00 -39.17 3.61
N GLN A 59 -7.64 -39.51 4.85
CA GLN A 59 -8.58 -40.03 5.86
C GLN A 59 -9.40 -38.90 6.51
N CYS A 60 -8.78 -37.75 6.80
CA CYS A 60 -9.50 -36.54 7.19
C CYS A 60 -10.41 -36.00 6.07
N LEU A 61 -9.95 -36.08 4.81
CA LEU A 61 -10.75 -35.65 3.66
C LEU A 61 -11.91 -36.61 3.35
N SER A 62 -11.77 -37.91 3.62
CA SER A 62 -12.87 -38.87 3.48
C SER A 62 -13.91 -38.77 4.59
N GLU A 63 -13.52 -38.31 5.78
CA GLU A 63 -14.44 -38.00 6.90
C GLU A 63 -15.15 -36.65 6.70
N MET A 64 -14.53 -35.68 6.01
CA MET A 64 -15.18 -34.47 5.53
C MET A 64 -16.11 -34.77 4.32
N ASN A 65 -17.19 -35.51 4.55
CA ASN A 65 -18.30 -35.72 3.61
C ASN A 65 -19.17 -34.47 3.39
N HIS A 66 -18.55 -33.29 3.37
CA HIS A 66 -19.13 -32.09 2.78
C HIS A 66 -18.21 -31.68 1.65
N PRO A 67 -18.49 -32.08 0.40
CA PRO A 67 -17.91 -31.36 -0.71
C PRO A 67 -18.33 -29.91 -0.51
N LEU A 68 -17.37 -29.05 -0.16
CA LEU A 68 -17.51 -27.61 -0.31
C LEU A 68 -17.78 -27.43 -1.80
N ASP A 69 -19.07 -27.43 -2.16
CA ASP A 69 -19.48 -27.38 -3.54
C ASP A 69 -18.84 -26.12 -4.13
N ILE A 70 -18.09 -26.32 -5.19
CA ILE A 70 -17.29 -25.30 -5.86
C ILE A 70 -18.20 -24.10 -6.20
N THR A 71 -19.49 -24.34 -6.44
CA THR A 71 -20.49 -23.29 -6.64
C THR A 71 -20.67 -22.41 -5.40
N THR A 72 -20.76 -22.99 -4.19
CA THR A 72 -20.83 -22.27 -2.91
C THR A 72 -19.58 -21.44 -2.65
N MET A 73 -18.39 -22.02 -2.89
CA MET A 73 -17.13 -21.28 -2.75
C MET A 73 -17.05 -20.12 -3.75
N SER A 74 -17.43 -20.36 -5.01
CA SER A 74 -17.48 -19.32 -6.04
C SER A 74 -18.43 -18.19 -5.63
N ALA A 75 -19.63 -18.53 -5.14
CA ALA A 75 -20.61 -17.55 -4.66
C ALA A 75 -20.10 -16.73 -3.47
N MET A 76 -19.37 -17.35 -2.52
CA MET A 76 -18.75 -16.64 -1.40
C MET A 76 -17.65 -15.67 -1.87
N ILE A 77 -16.81 -16.08 -2.81
CA ILE A 77 -15.79 -15.21 -3.42
C ILE A 77 -16.46 -14.03 -4.12
N THR A 78 -17.48 -14.27 -4.93
CA THR A 78 -18.25 -13.22 -5.61
C THR A 78 -18.90 -12.27 -4.60
N ALA A 79 -19.44 -12.77 -3.49
CA ALA A 79 -20.03 -11.94 -2.45
C ALA A 79 -18.99 -11.07 -1.73
N VAL A 80 -17.80 -11.61 -1.45
CA VAL A 80 -16.69 -10.86 -0.81
C VAL A 80 -16.14 -9.79 -1.76
N VAL A 81 -15.88 -10.16 -3.02
CA VAL A 81 -15.43 -9.22 -4.07
C VAL A 81 -16.49 -8.15 -4.30
N GLY A 82 -17.76 -8.53 -4.39
CA GLY A 82 -18.89 -7.61 -4.54
C GLY A 82 -18.99 -6.62 -3.38
N LYS A 83 -18.83 -7.07 -2.13
CA LYS A 83 -18.79 -6.18 -0.95
C LYS A 83 -17.60 -5.20 -1.01
N GLY A 84 -16.42 -5.69 -1.39
CA GLY A 84 -15.23 -4.84 -1.57
C GLY A 84 -15.41 -3.78 -2.65
N GLN A 85 -15.96 -4.18 -3.81
CA GLN A 85 -16.27 -3.29 -4.92
C GLN A 85 -17.35 -2.28 -4.60
N HIS A 86 -18.35 -2.64 -3.78
CA HIS A 86 -19.40 -1.71 -3.35
C HIS A 86 -18.82 -0.53 -2.55
N LYS A 87 -17.91 -0.82 -1.60
CA LYS A 87 -17.23 0.23 -0.83
C LYS A 87 -16.39 1.13 -1.73
N LEU A 88 -15.68 0.55 -2.69
CA LEU A 88 -14.88 1.30 -3.67
C LEU A 88 -15.76 2.23 -4.53
N LYS A 89 -16.92 1.73 -4.97
CA LYS A 89 -17.90 2.51 -5.75
C LYS A 89 -18.47 3.68 -4.95
N GLN A 90 -18.83 3.45 -3.69
CA GLN A 90 -19.31 4.53 -2.82
C GLN A 90 -18.25 5.62 -2.63
N GLN A 91 -17.00 5.22 -2.41
CA GLN A 91 -15.89 6.17 -2.23
C GLN A 91 -15.56 6.94 -3.51
N PHE A 92 -15.64 6.29 -4.68
CA PHE A 92 -15.52 6.95 -5.97
C PHE A 92 -16.61 8.01 -6.18
N GLU A 93 -17.88 7.67 -5.93
CA GLU A 93 -18.99 8.61 -6.07
C GLU A 93 -18.89 9.78 -5.08
N TYR A 94 -18.42 9.54 -3.86
CA TYR A 94 -18.14 10.59 -2.88
C TYR A 94 -17.06 11.57 -3.39
N ASN A 95 -15.91 11.06 -3.83
CA ASN A 95 -14.80 11.88 -4.34
C ASN A 95 -15.22 12.69 -5.57
N LYS A 96 -16.02 12.09 -6.46
CA LYS A 96 -16.58 12.76 -7.64
C LYS A 96 -17.48 13.94 -7.25
N LYS A 97 -18.32 13.79 -6.22
CA LYS A 97 -19.15 14.89 -5.71
C LYS A 97 -18.32 16.01 -5.10
N MET A 98 -17.29 15.69 -4.31
CA MET A 98 -16.36 16.68 -3.75
C MET A 98 -15.68 17.51 -4.85
N LEU A 99 -15.11 16.85 -5.87
CA LEU A 99 -14.51 17.53 -7.02
C LEU A 99 -15.49 18.45 -7.76
N LYS A 100 -16.75 18.04 -7.88
CA LYS A 100 -17.80 18.88 -8.49
C LYS A 100 -18.11 20.12 -7.63
N LEU A 101 -18.11 19.99 -6.30
CA LEU A 101 -18.27 21.13 -5.40
C LEU A 101 -17.08 22.08 -5.52
N ASP A 102 -15.85 21.57 -5.45
CA ASP A 102 -14.62 22.38 -5.55
C ASP A 102 -14.56 23.18 -6.86
N SER A 103 -14.90 22.55 -7.98
CA SER A 103 -14.96 23.23 -9.28
C SER A 103 -16.06 24.30 -9.35
N THR A 104 -17.18 24.09 -8.66
CA THR A 104 -18.28 25.06 -8.59
C THR A 104 -17.90 26.25 -7.71
N ASP A 105 -17.25 26.00 -6.58
CA ASP A 105 -16.74 27.03 -5.68
C ASP A 105 -15.66 27.86 -6.36
N HIS A 106 -14.71 27.20 -7.04
CA HIS A 106 -13.69 27.89 -7.81
C HIS A 106 -14.29 28.82 -8.87
N ARG A 107 -15.29 28.33 -9.62
CA ARG A 107 -16.00 29.13 -10.63
C ARG A 107 -16.75 30.32 -10.01
N SER A 108 -17.37 30.11 -8.85
CA SER A 108 -18.11 31.16 -8.13
C SER A 108 -17.17 32.25 -7.60
N VAL A 109 -16.03 31.85 -7.03
CA VAL A 109 -14.98 32.76 -6.58
C VAL A 109 -14.42 33.55 -7.76
N GLN A 110 -14.12 32.87 -8.87
CA GLN A 110 -13.62 33.52 -10.09
C GLN A 110 -14.62 34.54 -10.63
N TYR A 111 -15.91 34.21 -10.68
CA TYR A 111 -16.96 35.15 -11.08
C TYR A 111 -17.00 36.41 -10.20
N VAL A 112 -16.85 36.27 -8.88
CA VAL A 112 -16.77 37.42 -7.97
C VAL A 112 -15.52 38.28 -8.23
N TYR A 113 -14.38 37.66 -8.55
CA TYR A 113 -13.17 38.39 -8.92
C TYR A 113 -13.29 39.09 -10.27
N ASP A 114 -13.93 38.46 -11.25
CA ASP A 114 -14.17 39.02 -12.58
C ASP A 114 -15.16 40.20 -12.55
N LEU A 115 -16.06 40.24 -11.56
CA LEU A 115 -16.95 41.37 -11.31
C LEU A 115 -16.28 42.58 -10.63
N LYS A 116 -15.02 42.50 -10.21
CA LYS A 116 -14.33 43.67 -9.65
C LYS A 116 -14.15 44.74 -10.74
N PRO A 117 -14.60 45.98 -10.51
CA PRO A 117 -14.45 47.04 -11.50
C PRO A 117 -12.97 47.26 -11.78
N ASN A 118 -12.62 47.31 -13.06
CA ASN A 118 -11.23 47.50 -13.45
C ASN A 118 -10.80 48.95 -13.15
N LYS A 119 -9.48 49.20 -13.12
CA LYS A 119 -8.94 50.53 -12.78
C LYS A 119 -9.46 51.65 -13.70
N GLN A 120 -9.86 51.35 -14.94
CA GLN A 120 -10.41 52.34 -15.87
C GLN A 120 -11.86 52.69 -15.52
N GLN A 121 -12.70 51.72 -15.17
CA GLN A 121 -14.08 51.92 -14.72
C GLN A 121 -14.13 52.74 -13.41
N ILE A 122 -13.24 52.44 -12.45
CA ILE A 122 -13.12 53.23 -11.21
C ILE A 122 -12.71 54.68 -11.49
N ARG A 123 -11.78 54.90 -12.44
CA ARG A 123 -11.34 56.25 -12.83
C ARG A 123 -12.45 57.05 -13.52
N SER A 124 -13.30 56.41 -14.32
CA SER A 124 -14.42 57.08 -15.00
C SER A 124 -15.49 57.59 -14.03
N ILE A 125 -15.77 56.86 -12.95
CA ILE A 125 -16.75 57.25 -11.92
C ILE A 125 -16.22 58.38 -11.03
N ARG A 126 -14.89 58.46 -10.83
CA ARG A 126 -14.25 59.48 -9.97
C ARG A 126 -14.08 60.85 -10.64
N ASN A 127 -14.25 60.91 -11.97
CA ASN A 127 -14.13 62.12 -12.78
C ASN A 127 -15.50 62.70 -13.18
N ILE A 128 -16.57 62.22 -12.54
CA ILE A 128 -17.91 62.84 -12.50
C ILE A 128 -18.04 63.46 -11.11
#